data_AF-A0A367J8X7-F1
#
_entry.id   AF-A0A367J8X7-F1
#
_cell.length_a   1.000
_cell.length_b   1.000
_cell.length_c   1.000
_cell.angle_alpha   90.00
_cell.angle_beta   90.00
_cell.angle_gamma   90.00
#
_symmetry.space_group_name_H-M   'P 1'
#
loop_
_entity.id
_entity.type
_entity.pdbx_description
1 polymer ?
#
loop_
_entity_poly.entity_id
_entity_poly.type
_entity_poly.pdbx_seq_one_letter_code
_entity_poly.pdbx_strand_id
1 'polypeptide(L)'
;MQQTNIKHVYITSIIVCILLWLIIYKIPDYYPKSPYYESDSQEDQQCTPATFHIGEWIYDPSSNMLPKYHCIKKKFAHRCYQRLSEPEEIDRSRQIMNYRWKPSQCQLQPFDNDLVADHLLQNPVLFVGDSITQLQFESLSCLLGHRFGKREVTVNGGNPRIRVNEIGDANKTAVAYIRSDYLLRVNDFKVMEPFDSAGAQLGSGENHPWVHAIPNFKYIVINTGPHWHPHEIWGPNRSEDELLSAFEKAMIQLYNYLKDNVRQDQTVWIRTTPHGHANCSQYTIPQSTPIAPSGKPGEYEWHLFKEFDSIWKNIIQRDNDARFQIFDVALMTNKRGDAHSRPDKDCLHTCIPGPVDYWNMGLFSFI
;
A
#
# COMPACT_ATOMS: atom_id res chain seq x y z
N MET A 1 66.37 -60.91 -29.69
CA MET A 1 66.16 -59.55 -29.15
C MET A 1 64.68 -59.14 -29.22
N GLN A 2 63.78 -59.84 -28.51
CA GLN A 2 62.34 -59.48 -28.52
C GLN A 2 61.57 -59.80 -27.22
N GLN A 3 62.26 -60.23 -26.16
CA GLN A 3 61.61 -60.65 -24.90
C GLN A 3 61.72 -59.61 -23.76
N THR A 4 62.62 -58.64 -23.86
CA THR A 4 62.82 -57.57 -22.85
C THR A 4 61.83 -56.41 -22.99
N ASN A 5 61.33 -56.13 -24.20
CA ASN A 5 60.35 -55.05 -24.44
C ASN A 5 58.95 -55.37 -23.93
N ILE A 6 58.54 -56.65 -23.96
CA ILE A 6 57.19 -57.05 -23.56
C ILE A 6 56.99 -56.87 -22.04
N LYS A 7 57.99 -57.21 -21.22
CA LYS A 7 57.91 -57.04 -19.75
C LYS A 7 57.81 -55.57 -19.33
N HIS A 8 58.48 -54.66 -20.04
CA HIS A 8 58.42 -53.23 -19.74
C HIS A 8 57.05 -52.63 -20.06
N VAL A 9 56.41 -53.06 -21.15
CA VAL A 9 55.06 -52.59 -21.55
C VAL A 9 53.98 -53.05 -20.56
N TYR A 10 54.08 -54.27 -20.03
CA TYR A 10 53.13 -54.75 -19.02
C TYR A 10 53.29 -54.03 -17.68
N ILE A 11 54.53 -53.77 -17.26
CA ILE A 11 54.79 -53.05 -16.00
C ILE A 11 54.29 -51.60 -16.10
N THR A 12 54.51 -50.91 -17.23
CA THR A 12 54.01 -49.54 -17.41
C THR A 12 52.49 -49.48 -17.48
N SER A 13 51.82 -50.44 -18.13
CA SER A 13 50.34 -50.52 -18.13
C SER A 13 49.76 -50.74 -16.73
N ILE A 14 50.36 -51.63 -15.93
CA ILE A 14 49.89 -51.88 -14.56
C ILE A 14 50.06 -50.65 -13.68
N ILE A 15 51.19 -49.94 -13.80
CA ILE A 15 51.43 -48.70 -13.06
C ILE A 15 50.43 -47.60 -13.47
N VAL A 16 50.14 -47.45 -14.77
CA VAL A 16 49.15 -46.48 -15.26
C VAL A 16 47.74 -46.83 -14.74
N CYS A 17 47.35 -48.11 -14.77
CA CYS A 17 46.06 -48.53 -14.22
C CYS A 17 45.96 -48.30 -12.70
N ILE A 18 47.02 -48.53 -11.93
CA ILE A 18 47.04 -48.27 -10.49
C ILE A 18 46.99 -46.76 -10.21
N LEU A 19 47.71 -45.94 -11.00
CA LEU A 19 47.65 -44.48 -10.87
C LEU A 19 46.26 -43.94 -11.23
N LEU A 20 45.63 -44.45 -12.28
CA LEU A 20 44.25 -44.08 -12.65
C LEU A 20 43.25 -44.52 -11.56
N TRP A 21 43.41 -45.72 -11.00
CA TRP A 21 42.57 -46.21 -9.92
C TRP A 21 42.70 -45.36 -8.65
N LEU A 22 43.93 -44.96 -8.30
CA LEU A 22 44.19 -44.04 -7.18
C LEU A 22 43.64 -42.64 -7.42
N ILE A 23 43.67 -42.13 -8.66
CA ILE A 23 43.06 -40.83 -9.00
C ILE A 23 41.54 -40.91 -8.89
N ILE A 24 40.90 -41.98 -9.40
CA ILE A 24 39.44 -42.14 -9.35
C ILE A 24 38.95 -42.30 -7.89
N TYR A 25 39.66 -43.05 -7.05
CA TYR A 25 39.22 -43.31 -5.66
C TYR A 25 39.70 -42.29 -4.61
N LYS A 26 40.65 -41.40 -4.94
CA LYS A 26 41.06 -40.31 -4.04
C LYS A 26 40.46 -38.95 -4.37
N ILE A 27 39.65 -38.83 -5.41
CA ILE A 27 38.76 -37.69 -5.53
C ILE A 27 37.66 -37.92 -4.48
N PRO A 28 37.59 -37.15 -3.39
CA PRO A 28 36.42 -37.17 -2.54
C PRO A 28 35.25 -36.87 -3.47
N ASP A 29 34.17 -37.63 -3.36
CA ASP A 29 32.90 -37.32 -4.02
C ASP A 29 32.47 -35.91 -3.60
N TYR A 30 32.98 -34.89 -4.30
CA TYR A 30 32.48 -33.54 -4.25
C TYR A 30 31.26 -33.55 -5.16
N TYR A 31 30.22 -34.24 -4.69
CA TYR A 31 28.89 -33.77 -4.96
C TYR A 31 28.88 -32.37 -4.35
N PRO A 32 28.76 -31.28 -5.14
CA PRO A 32 28.28 -30.06 -4.54
C PRO A 32 27.02 -30.50 -3.80
N LYS A 33 26.99 -30.28 -2.47
CA LYS A 33 25.71 -30.26 -1.80
C LYS A 33 24.90 -29.33 -2.67
N SER A 34 23.88 -29.87 -3.35
CA SER A 34 22.75 -29.05 -3.80
C SER A 34 22.55 -28.08 -2.67
N PRO A 35 22.53 -26.75 -2.90
CA PRO A 35 22.13 -25.86 -1.84
C PRO A 35 20.86 -26.49 -1.33
N TYR A 36 20.89 -26.95 -0.08
CA TYR A 36 19.68 -27.11 0.68
C TYR A 36 19.15 -25.68 0.61
N TYR A 37 18.31 -25.41 -0.40
CA TYR A 37 17.15 -24.61 -0.17
C TYR A 37 16.55 -25.30 1.04
N GLU A 38 16.87 -24.78 2.22
CA GLU A 38 15.89 -24.69 3.27
C GLU A 38 14.64 -24.22 2.52
N SER A 39 13.75 -25.17 2.22
CA SER A 39 12.36 -24.85 2.05
C SER A 39 11.93 -24.40 3.45
N ASP A 40 12.35 -23.20 3.81
CA ASP A 40 11.65 -22.41 4.79
C ASP A 40 10.23 -22.38 4.22
N SER A 41 9.31 -23.01 4.94
CA SER A 41 7.95 -23.20 4.48
C SER A 41 7.38 -21.81 4.16
N GLN A 42 7.34 -21.45 2.88
CA GLN A 42 6.66 -20.23 2.42
C GLN A 42 5.19 -20.19 2.89
N GLU A 43 4.64 -21.33 3.30
CA GLU A 43 3.31 -21.45 3.90
C GLU A 43 3.17 -20.75 5.27
N ASP A 44 4.24 -20.49 6.02
CA ASP A 44 4.16 -19.95 7.39
C ASP A 44 4.62 -18.49 7.54
N GLN A 45 5.18 -17.87 6.49
CA GLN A 45 5.72 -16.51 6.60
C GLN A 45 4.60 -15.45 6.56
N GLN A 46 4.35 -14.78 7.70
CA GLN A 46 3.42 -13.65 7.78
C GLN A 46 3.86 -12.48 6.89
N CYS A 47 2.90 -11.82 6.25
CA CYS A 47 3.19 -10.68 5.38
C CYS A 47 3.85 -9.52 6.12
N THR A 48 4.72 -8.83 5.40
CA THR A 48 5.36 -7.56 5.80
C THR A 48 5.06 -6.51 4.73
N PRO A 49 5.28 -5.20 5.00
CA PRO A 49 5.14 -4.16 3.97
C PRO A 49 5.94 -4.43 2.69
N ALA A 50 7.08 -5.12 2.80
CA ALA A 50 7.94 -5.46 1.69
C ALA A 50 7.44 -6.66 0.84
N THR A 51 6.60 -7.53 1.39
CA THR A 51 6.18 -8.79 0.72
C THR A 51 4.71 -8.80 0.31
N PHE A 52 3.87 -8.02 1.00
CA PHE A 52 2.42 -7.99 0.80
C PHE A 52 1.99 -7.62 -0.63
N HIS A 53 2.72 -6.73 -1.29
CA HIS A 53 2.33 -6.12 -2.56
C HIS A 53 2.62 -6.97 -3.80
N ILE A 54 3.35 -8.09 -3.64
CA ILE A 54 3.72 -9.00 -4.72
C ILE A 54 2.79 -10.21 -4.69
N GLY A 55 2.04 -10.42 -5.77
CA GLY A 55 1.05 -11.49 -5.85
C GLY A 55 0.06 -11.31 -6.98
N GLU A 56 -1.09 -11.97 -6.84
CA GLU A 56 -2.16 -11.98 -7.83
C GLU A 56 -3.55 -11.89 -7.20
N TRP A 57 -4.51 -11.40 -7.98
CA TRP A 57 -5.92 -11.48 -7.65
C TRP A 57 -6.48 -12.79 -8.16
N ILE A 58 -6.99 -13.62 -7.25
CA ILE A 58 -7.58 -14.90 -7.58
C ILE A 58 -9.10 -14.83 -7.44
N TYR A 59 -9.80 -15.48 -8.36
CA TYR A 59 -11.25 -15.61 -8.30
C TYR A 59 -11.62 -16.62 -7.21
N ASP A 60 -12.33 -16.15 -6.19
CA ASP A 60 -12.82 -16.92 -5.05
C ASP A 60 -14.19 -16.39 -4.59
N PRO A 61 -15.28 -16.89 -5.18
CA PRO A 61 -16.65 -16.46 -4.83
C PRO A 61 -17.08 -16.94 -3.43
N SER A 62 -16.32 -17.85 -2.81
CA SER A 62 -16.60 -18.34 -1.45
C SER A 62 -16.13 -17.37 -0.37
N SER A 63 -15.22 -16.45 -0.71
CA SER A 63 -14.65 -15.42 0.17
C SER A 63 -15.61 -14.23 0.42
N ASN A 64 -16.93 -14.47 0.45
CA ASN A 64 -17.91 -13.39 0.56
C ASN A 64 -17.79 -12.64 1.91
N MET A 65 -17.28 -11.41 1.86
CA MET A 65 -17.09 -10.56 3.03
C MET A 65 -18.36 -9.83 3.48
N LEU A 66 -19.40 -9.77 2.65
CA LEU A 66 -20.61 -8.97 2.90
C LEU A 66 -21.28 -9.24 4.26
N PRO A 67 -21.43 -10.50 4.75
CA PRO A 67 -22.10 -10.75 6.03
C PRO A 67 -21.41 -10.10 7.22
N LYS A 68 -20.09 -9.88 7.15
CA LYS A 68 -19.29 -9.24 8.20
C LYS A 68 -19.06 -7.75 7.97
N TYR A 69 -19.47 -7.23 6.81
CA TYR A 69 -19.20 -5.86 6.39
C TYR A 69 -20.33 -4.92 6.81
N HIS A 70 -20.10 -4.09 7.83
CA HIS A 70 -21.12 -3.17 8.36
C HIS A 70 -20.64 -1.72 8.40
N CYS A 71 -21.11 -0.91 7.45
CA CYS A 71 -20.75 0.51 7.38
C CYS A 71 -21.71 1.38 8.18
N ILE A 72 -21.20 2.08 9.21
CA ILE A 72 -21.99 2.96 10.09
C ILE A 72 -22.55 4.19 9.38
N LYS A 73 -21.81 4.77 8.43
CA LYS A 73 -22.33 5.85 7.59
C LYS A 73 -23.13 5.27 6.43
N LYS A 74 -24.41 5.63 6.36
CA LYS A 74 -25.33 5.19 5.31
C LYS A 74 -25.09 5.85 3.94
N LYS A 75 -24.34 6.96 3.89
CA LYS A 75 -24.20 7.79 2.68
C LYS A 75 -22.74 8.19 2.43
N PHE A 76 -22.02 7.35 1.71
CA PHE A 76 -20.81 7.76 0.98
C PHE A 76 -20.77 7.00 -0.36
N ALA A 77 -20.17 7.62 -1.38
CA ALA A 77 -20.35 7.23 -2.79
C ALA A 77 -19.76 5.85 -3.12
N HIS A 78 -18.79 5.38 -2.33
CA HIS A 78 -18.01 4.18 -2.60
C HIS A 78 -18.75 2.86 -2.26
N ARG A 79 -19.93 2.91 -1.62
CA ARG A 79 -20.76 1.72 -1.30
C ARG A 79 -21.52 1.20 -2.52
N CYS A 80 -20.81 0.72 -3.54
CA CYS A 80 -21.41 0.28 -4.80
C CYS A 80 -22.50 -0.79 -4.58
N TYR A 81 -22.29 -1.72 -3.65
CA TYR A 81 -23.24 -2.78 -3.28
C TYR A 81 -24.59 -2.29 -2.69
N GLN A 82 -24.73 -0.99 -2.41
CA GLN A 82 -25.97 -0.38 -1.89
C GLN A 82 -26.69 0.49 -2.92
N ARG A 83 -26.25 0.50 -4.18
CA ARG A 83 -26.91 1.25 -5.28
C ARG A 83 -28.10 0.47 -5.84
N LEU A 84 -29.09 0.23 -4.98
CA LEU A 84 -30.23 -0.67 -5.27
C LEU A 84 -31.09 -0.24 -6.47
N SER A 85 -31.02 1.03 -6.88
CA SER A 85 -31.69 1.55 -8.07
C SER A 85 -30.98 1.24 -9.39
N GLU A 86 -29.77 0.66 -9.35
CA GLU A 86 -28.91 0.37 -10.50
C GLU A 86 -28.57 -1.14 -10.50
N PRO A 87 -29.41 -2.03 -11.07
CA PRO A 87 -29.21 -3.49 -10.98
C PRO A 87 -27.85 -3.99 -11.48
N GLU A 88 -27.37 -3.41 -12.59
CA GLU A 88 -26.05 -3.71 -13.17
C GLU A 88 -24.91 -3.43 -12.18
N GLU A 89 -25.04 -2.38 -11.36
CA GLU A 89 -24.05 -2.04 -10.33
C GLU A 89 -24.04 -3.03 -9.17
N ILE A 90 -25.20 -3.62 -8.84
CA ILE A 90 -25.27 -4.66 -7.82
C ILE A 90 -24.48 -5.87 -8.30
N ASP A 91 -24.71 -6.33 -9.54
CA ASP A 91 -24.00 -7.48 -10.09
C ASP A 91 -22.52 -7.22 -10.27
N ARG A 92 -22.14 -6.03 -10.75
CA ARG A 92 -20.74 -5.60 -10.83
C ARG A 92 -20.07 -5.59 -9.46
N SER A 93 -20.74 -5.05 -8.43
CA SER A 93 -20.20 -5.04 -7.08
C SER A 93 -19.96 -6.47 -6.55
N ARG A 94 -20.87 -7.41 -6.81
CA ARG A 94 -20.67 -8.83 -6.48
C ARG A 94 -19.48 -9.43 -7.20
N GLN A 95 -19.31 -9.14 -8.50
CA GLN A 95 -18.16 -9.60 -9.27
C GLN A 95 -16.83 -9.08 -8.70
N ILE A 96 -16.77 -7.81 -8.32
CA ILE A 96 -15.58 -7.20 -7.67
C ILE A 96 -15.19 -7.96 -6.39
N MET A 97 -16.18 -8.35 -5.60
CA MET A 97 -16.01 -9.06 -4.32
C MET A 97 -15.65 -10.54 -4.49
N ASN A 98 -15.84 -11.12 -5.67
CA ASN A 98 -15.43 -12.50 -5.96
C ASN A 98 -13.93 -12.63 -6.20
N TYR A 99 -13.14 -11.55 -6.05
CA TYR A 99 -11.69 -11.60 -6.18
C TYR A 99 -11.01 -11.33 -4.84
N ARG A 100 -10.06 -12.18 -4.46
CA ARG A 100 -9.20 -11.99 -3.30
C ARG A 100 -7.75 -11.80 -3.67
N TRP A 101 -7.05 -10.95 -2.93
CA TRP A 101 -5.61 -10.79 -3.08
C TRP A 101 -4.89 -11.98 -2.44
N LYS A 102 -3.97 -12.58 -3.19
CA LYS A 102 -3.08 -13.65 -2.73
C LYS A 102 -1.63 -13.21 -2.94
N PRO A 103 -0.93 -12.77 -1.89
CA PRO A 103 0.50 -12.54 -1.97
C PRO A 103 1.24 -13.82 -2.36
N SER A 104 2.33 -13.70 -3.11
CA SER A 104 3.13 -14.85 -3.57
C SER A 104 4.32 -15.16 -2.66
N GLN A 105 4.64 -14.26 -1.72
CA GLN A 105 5.82 -14.35 -0.85
C GLN A 105 5.47 -14.39 0.65
N CYS A 106 4.19 -14.40 0.98
CA CYS A 106 3.73 -14.41 2.37
C CYS A 106 2.27 -14.86 2.47
N GLN A 107 1.85 -15.22 3.68
CA GLN A 107 0.47 -15.51 4.01
C GLN A 107 -0.20 -14.27 4.60
N LEU A 108 -1.23 -13.79 3.91
CA LEU A 108 -2.09 -12.72 4.44
C LEU A 108 -3.02 -13.30 5.51
N GLN A 109 -2.94 -12.76 6.72
CA GLN A 109 -3.78 -13.21 7.82
C GLN A 109 -5.25 -12.82 7.60
N PRO A 110 -6.22 -13.67 7.98
CA PRO A 110 -7.63 -13.31 7.95
C PRO A 110 -7.91 -12.08 8.82
N PHE A 111 -8.76 -11.19 8.32
CA PHE A 111 -9.18 -10.03 9.10
C PHE A 111 -10.20 -10.44 10.16
N ASP A 112 -9.81 -10.30 11.43
CA ASP A 112 -10.69 -10.46 12.57
C ASP A 112 -11.02 -9.08 13.15
N ASN A 113 -12.30 -8.70 13.07
CA ASN A 113 -12.76 -7.38 13.46
C ASN A 113 -12.64 -7.12 14.96
N ASP A 114 -12.77 -8.15 15.80
CA ASP A 114 -12.69 -8.02 17.26
C ASP A 114 -11.23 -7.86 17.70
N LEU A 115 -10.33 -8.70 17.18
CA LEU A 115 -8.89 -8.59 17.46
C LEU A 115 -8.32 -7.24 17.00
N VAL A 116 -8.68 -6.80 15.79
CA VAL A 116 -8.22 -5.51 15.28
C VAL A 116 -8.80 -4.35 16.09
N ALA A 117 -10.08 -4.39 16.47
CA ALA A 117 -10.68 -3.36 17.31
C ALA A 117 -10.01 -3.28 18.68
N ASP A 118 -9.76 -4.41 19.33
CA ASP A 118 -9.11 -4.48 20.65
C ASP A 118 -7.67 -3.96 20.60
N HIS A 119 -6.93 -4.27 19.53
CA HIS A 119 -5.60 -3.71 19.30
C HIS A 119 -5.64 -2.19 19.15
N LEU A 120 -6.55 -1.66 18.32
CA LEU A 120 -6.68 -0.23 18.05
C LEU A 120 -7.11 0.60 19.28
N LEU A 121 -7.80 -0.01 20.25
CA LEU A 121 -8.12 0.65 21.53
C LEU A 121 -6.89 0.98 22.38
N GLN A 122 -5.78 0.28 22.13
CA GLN A 122 -4.49 0.48 22.83
C GLN A 122 -3.44 1.11 21.90
N ASN A 123 -3.58 0.89 20.60
CA ASN A 123 -2.65 1.32 19.56
C ASN A 123 -3.38 2.08 18.45
N PRO A 124 -3.82 3.32 18.71
CA PRO A 124 -4.67 4.07 17.79
C PRO A 124 -3.98 4.42 16.47
N VAL A 125 -4.76 4.48 15.38
CA VAL A 125 -4.27 4.83 14.02
C VAL A 125 -4.84 6.13 13.48
N LEU A 126 -3.98 6.96 12.91
CA LEU A 126 -4.32 8.21 12.22
C LEU A 126 -4.10 8.07 10.72
N PHE A 127 -5.14 8.30 9.93
CA PHE A 127 -5.08 8.44 8.48
C PHE A 127 -5.02 9.92 8.10
N VAL A 128 -4.02 10.34 7.33
CA VAL A 128 -3.89 11.71 6.84
C VAL A 128 -3.66 11.71 5.34
N GLY A 129 -4.43 12.52 4.63
CA GLY A 129 -4.26 12.67 3.19
C GLY A 129 -5.55 13.03 2.48
N ASP A 130 -5.60 12.68 1.20
CA ASP A 130 -6.68 13.01 0.27
C ASP A 130 -7.88 12.05 0.32
N SER A 131 -8.65 11.97 -0.77
CA SER A 131 -9.91 11.21 -0.86
C SER A 131 -9.66 9.72 -1.01
N ILE A 132 -8.48 9.33 -1.46
CA ILE A 132 -8.02 7.94 -1.49
C ILE A 132 -7.66 7.50 -0.07
N THR A 133 -7.16 8.40 0.77
CA THR A 133 -7.03 8.15 2.21
C THR A 133 -8.39 8.08 2.90
N GLN A 134 -9.35 8.93 2.53
CA GLN A 134 -10.73 8.81 3.03
C GLN A 134 -11.33 7.44 2.68
N LEU A 135 -11.10 6.97 1.46
CA LEU A 135 -11.58 5.67 0.99
C LEU A 135 -11.04 4.51 1.84
N GLN A 136 -9.75 4.53 2.21
CA GLN A 136 -9.15 3.55 3.12
C GLN A 136 -9.78 3.58 4.52
N PHE A 137 -9.96 4.79 5.06
CA PHE A 137 -10.61 4.99 6.35
C PHE A 137 -12.08 4.49 6.34
N GLU A 138 -12.83 4.78 5.28
CA GLU A 138 -14.20 4.31 5.10
C GLU A 138 -14.27 2.78 5.00
N SER A 139 -13.34 2.15 4.27
CA SER A 139 -13.20 0.68 4.23
C SER A 139 -12.94 0.10 5.63
N LEU A 140 -11.98 0.65 6.38
CA LEU A 140 -11.69 0.18 7.74
C LEU A 140 -12.91 0.29 8.64
N SER A 141 -13.65 1.39 8.55
CA SER A 141 -14.88 1.58 9.31
C SER A 141 -15.92 0.50 9.06
N CYS A 142 -16.01 0.01 7.82
CA CYS A 142 -16.93 -1.05 7.45
C CYS A 142 -16.45 -2.45 7.85
N LEU A 143 -15.13 -2.69 7.77
CA LEU A 143 -14.48 -3.94 8.19
C LEU A 143 -14.62 -4.17 9.70
N LEU A 144 -14.50 -3.11 10.50
CA LEU A 144 -14.69 -3.16 11.95
C LEU A 144 -16.16 -3.35 12.34
N GLY A 145 -17.07 -2.98 11.44
CA GLY A 145 -18.48 -3.26 11.56
C GLY A 145 -19.11 -2.64 12.80
N HIS A 146 -19.73 -3.48 13.64
CA HIS A 146 -20.40 -3.07 14.86
C HIS A 146 -19.45 -2.53 15.94
N ARG A 147 -18.14 -2.84 15.84
CA ARG A 147 -17.12 -2.33 16.77
C ARG A 147 -16.78 -0.86 16.48
N PHE A 148 -17.04 -0.37 15.26
CA PHE A 148 -16.85 1.04 14.92
C PHE A 148 -17.89 1.88 15.69
N GLY A 149 -17.51 3.05 16.24
CA GLY A 149 -18.37 3.85 17.11
C GLY A 149 -18.78 5.19 16.47
N LYS A 150 -19.87 5.78 16.96
CA LYS A 150 -20.23 7.18 16.64
C LYS A 150 -20.08 8.05 17.87
N ARG A 151 -19.04 8.88 17.90
CA ARG A 151 -19.01 10.05 18.78
C ARG A 151 -18.26 11.21 18.11
N GLU A 152 -18.74 12.43 18.35
CA GLU A 152 -18.02 13.66 18.03
C GLU A 152 -16.93 13.87 19.08
N VAL A 153 -15.69 14.00 18.62
CA VAL A 153 -14.53 14.33 19.46
C VAL A 153 -13.88 15.61 18.94
N THR A 154 -13.44 16.44 19.86
CA THR A 154 -12.74 17.71 19.63
C THR A 154 -11.27 17.50 19.24
N VAL A 155 -10.98 16.66 18.23
CA VAL A 155 -9.64 16.65 17.56
C VAL A 155 -9.67 17.57 16.34
N ASN A 156 -10.45 18.65 16.42
CA ASN A 156 -10.74 19.50 15.28
C ASN A 156 -9.76 20.67 15.14
N GLY A 157 -8.87 20.90 16.11
CA GLY A 157 -7.95 22.05 16.09
C GLY A 157 -8.67 23.38 15.81
N GLY A 158 -9.96 23.49 16.15
CA GLY A 158 -10.84 24.63 15.82
C GLY A 158 -11.64 24.56 14.51
N ASN A 159 -11.48 23.54 13.67
CA ASN A 159 -12.14 23.42 12.37
C ASN A 159 -13.30 22.40 12.35
N PRO A 160 -14.57 22.84 12.31
CA PRO A 160 -15.74 21.95 12.35
C PRO A 160 -15.92 21.04 11.12
N ARG A 161 -15.05 21.13 10.10
CA ARG A 161 -15.07 20.26 8.91
C ARG A 161 -14.18 19.01 9.02
N ILE A 162 -13.33 18.91 10.05
CA ILE A 162 -12.46 17.73 10.25
C ILE A 162 -13.29 16.53 10.73
N ARG A 163 -13.24 15.41 9.98
CA ARG A 163 -14.04 14.20 10.21
C ARG A 163 -13.30 13.15 11.06
N VAL A 164 -13.29 13.32 12.38
CA VAL A 164 -12.83 12.29 13.32
C VAL A 164 -13.97 11.28 13.58
N ASN A 165 -13.72 9.96 13.53
CA ASN A 165 -14.69 8.96 14.01
C ASN A 165 -13.94 7.85 14.76
N GLU A 166 -14.36 7.55 16.00
CA GLU A 166 -13.72 6.59 16.93
C GLU A 166 -14.21 5.14 16.75
N ILE A 167 -13.54 4.18 17.42
CA ILE A 167 -13.97 2.78 17.60
C ILE A 167 -14.28 2.55 19.08
N GLY A 168 -15.40 1.87 19.37
CA GLY A 168 -15.66 1.22 20.66
C GLY A 168 -16.31 2.06 21.77
N ASP A 169 -16.77 1.36 22.82
CA ASP A 169 -17.52 1.89 23.98
C ASP A 169 -16.62 2.43 25.12
N ALA A 170 -15.31 2.56 24.89
CA ALA A 170 -14.32 2.77 25.96
C ALA A 170 -13.94 4.24 26.24
N ASN A 171 -14.60 5.24 25.63
CA ASN A 171 -14.17 6.65 25.65
C ASN A 171 -12.69 6.84 25.23
N LYS A 172 -12.22 6.09 24.22
CA LYS A 172 -10.84 6.17 23.70
C LYS A 172 -10.85 6.37 22.18
N THR A 173 -10.07 7.34 21.70
CA THR A 173 -9.80 7.50 20.26
C THR A 173 -9.00 6.31 19.76
N ALA A 174 -9.54 5.57 18.79
CA ALA A 174 -8.88 4.39 18.20
C ALA A 174 -8.49 4.59 16.72
N VAL A 175 -9.30 5.34 15.97
CA VAL A 175 -9.06 5.67 14.57
C VAL A 175 -9.39 7.14 14.34
N ALA A 176 -8.63 7.81 13.48
CA ALA A 176 -9.00 9.12 12.97
C ALA A 176 -8.65 9.27 11.48
N TYR A 177 -9.38 10.16 10.81
CA TYR A 177 -9.05 10.63 9.47
C TYR A 177 -9.01 12.15 9.45
N ILE A 178 -7.93 12.72 8.93
CA ILE A 178 -7.81 14.16 8.70
C ILE A 178 -7.54 14.40 7.21
N ARG A 179 -8.44 15.15 6.57
CA ARG A 179 -8.31 15.56 5.18
C ARG A 179 -7.20 16.61 5.04
N SER A 180 -6.10 16.23 4.41
CA SER A 180 -5.00 17.15 4.09
C SER A 180 -4.41 16.79 2.74
N ASP A 181 -4.97 17.39 1.68
CA ASP A 181 -4.64 17.03 0.30
C ASP A 181 -3.17 17.16 -0.08
N TYR A 182 -2.46 18.08 0.55
CA TYR A 182 -1.04 18.34 0.28
C TYR A 182 -0.14 17.99 1.46
N LEU A 183 -0.71 17.54 2.60
CA LEU A 183 -0.06 17.31 3.90
C LEU A 183 0.60 18.54 4.57
N LEU A 184 0.85 19.61 3.82
CA LEU A 184 1.51 20.85 4.22
C LEU A 184 0.97 22.03 3.42
N ARG A 185 1.43 23.24 3.73
CA ARG A 185 1.06 24.45 2.98
C ARG A 185 1.72 24.48 1.62
N VAL A 186 0.93 24.68 0.58
CA VAL A 186 1.40 24.65 -0.82
C VAL A 186 2.33 25.81 -1.16
N ASN A 187 2.18 26.97 -0.51
CA ASN A 187 2.90 28.19 -0.88
C ASN A 187 4.33 28.28 -0.31
N ASP A 188 4.61 27.65 0.83
CA ASP A 188 5.93 27.71 1.48
C ASP A 188 6.40 26.36 2.05
N PHE A 189 5.65 25.28 1.81
CA PHE A 189 5.92 23.92 2.26
C PHE A 189 6.06 23.77 3.78
N LYS A 190 5.57 24.73 4.56
CA LYS A 190 5.51 24.61 6.01
C LYS A 190 4.39 23.66 6.41
N VAL A 191 4.66 22.82 7.40
CA VAL A 191 3.61 22.07 8.07
C VAL A 191 2.57 23.02 8.67
N MET A 192 1.32 22.57 8.72
CA MET A 192 0.20 23.38 9.22
C MET A 192 -0.06 23.05 10.69
N GLU A 193 0.12 24.03 11.56
CA GLU A 193 -0.25 23.95 12.97
C GLU A 193 -1.74 24.28 13.17
N PRO A 194 -2.34 23.94 14.33
CA PRO A 194 -3.71 24.33 14.65
C PRO A 194 -3.96 25.82 14.40
N PHE A 195 -5.13 26.14 13.85
CA PHE A 195 -5.56 27.51 13.50
C PHE A 195 -4.79 28.18 12.36
N ASP A 196 -3.74 27.58 11.81
CA ASP A 196 -3.13 28.07 10.58
C ASP A 196 -4.15 28.07 9.44
N SER A 197 -4.07 29.09 8.59
CA SER A 197 -4.74 28.99 7.29
C SER A 197 -4.07 27.90 6.46
N ALA A 198 -4.81 27.27 5.57
CA ALA A 198 -4.26 26.29 4.61
C ALA A 198 -3.20 26.90 3.66
N GLY A 199 -2.91 28.20 3.78
CA GLY A 199 -2.23 29.01 2.78
C GLY A 199 -3.15 29.37 1.63
N ALA A 200 -2.58 29.96 0.58
CA ALA A 200 -3.25 30.05 -0.69
C ALA A 200 -3.37 28.63 -1.27
N GLN A 201 -4.57 28.07 -1.21
CA GLN A 201 -4.89 26.83 -1.91
C GLN A 201 -4.97 27.15 -3.40
N LEU A 202 -4.23 26.37 -4.17
CA LEU A 202 -4.33 26.39 -5.61
C LEU A 202 -5.41 25.35 -5.97
N GLY A 203 -6.55 25.79 -6.51
CA GLY A 203 -7.66 24.92 -6.87
C GLY A 203 -8.74 24.70 -5.78
N SER A 204 -9.40 23.53 -5.83
CA SER A 204 -10.64 23.21 -5.07
C SER A 204 -10.46 22.17 -3.94
N GLY A 205 -9.22 21.86 -3.58
CA GLY A 205 -8.89 20.84 -2.58
C GLY A 205 -9.25 21.22 -1.13
N GLU A 206 -9.19 20.25 -0.24
CA GLU A 206 -9.35 20.40 1.21
C GLU A 206 -8.02 20.10 1.90
N ASN A 207 -7.44 21.10 2.58
CA ASN A 207 -6.16 20.96 3.25
C ASN A 207 -6.23 21.47 4.69
N HIS A 208 -6.30 20.55 5.67
CA HIS A 208 -6.46 20.89 7.08
C HIS A 208 -5.19 20.61 7.91
N PRO A 209 -4.92 21.43 8.96
CA PRO A 209 -3.89 21.13 9.93
C PRO A 209 -4.11 19.78 10.61
N TRP A 210 -3.02 19.03 10.84
CA TRP A 210 -3.10 17.66 11.36
C TRP A 210 -1.96 17.29 12.31
N VAL A 211 -0.83 18.01 12.29
CA VAL A 211 0.38 17.61 13.04
C VAL A 211 0.16 17.57 14.55
N HIS A 212 -0.73 18.41 15.08
CA HIS A 212 -1.17 18.38 16.48
C HIS A 212 -1.79 17.04 16.92
N ALA A 213 -2.27 16.22 15.98
CA ALA A 213 -2.82 14.91 16.27
C ALA A 213 -1.73 13.87 16.53
N ILE A 214 -0.52 14.04 15.97
CA ILE A 214 0.57 13.05 15.98
C ILE A 214 0.80 12.41 17.36
N PRO A 215 0.89 13.16 18.48
CA PRO A 215 1.19 12.56 19.77
C PRO A 215 0.14 11.56 20.27
N ASN A 216 -1.09 11.61 19.76
CA ASN A 216 -2.21 10.79 20.24
C ASN A 216 -2.33 9.42 19.56
N PHE A 217 -1.53 9.14 18.53
CA PHE A 217 -1.67 7.93 17.72
C PHE A 217 -0.42 7.04 17.81
N LYS A 218 -0.59 5.72 17.83
CA LYS A 218 0.53 4.77 17.72
C LYS A 218 1.00 4.65 16.27
N TYR A 219 0.04 4.68 15.36
CA TYR A 219 0.18 4.40 13.95
C TYR A 219 -0.26 5.62 13.13
N ILE A 220 0.52 5.98 12.12
CA ILE A 220 0.22 7.12 11.25
C ILE A 220 0.35 6.66 9.81
N VAL A 221 -0.72 6.76 9.03
CA VAL A 221 -0.74 6.44 7.59
C VAL A 221 -0.90 7.75 6.83
N ILE A 222 0.11 8.11 6.03
CA ILE A 222 0.09 9.32 5.21
C ILE A 222 0.08 8.99 3.72
N ASN A 223 -0.60 9.82 2.94
CA ASN A 223 -0.56 9.78 1.48
C ASN A 223 -0.99 11.14 0.89
N THR A 224 -0.46 11.45 -0.29
CA THR A 224 -0.86 12.58 -1.13
C THR A 224 -0.43 12.32 -2.57
N GLY A 225 -1.18 12.83 -3.55
CA GLY A 225 -0.84 12.70 -4.97
C GLY A 225 -1.87 13.33 -5.91
N PRO A 226 -3.13 12.87 -5.94
CA PRO A 226 -4.18 13.31 -6.86
C PRO A 226 -4.44 14.81 -7.01
N HIS A 227 -4.02 15.65 -6.05
CA HIS A 227 -4.22 17.11 -6.08
C HIS A 227 -2.97 17.90 -6.53
N TRP A 228 -1.86 17.20 -6.80
CA TRP A 228 -0.62 17.80 -7.30
C TRP A 228 -0.64 17.84 -8.82
N HIS A 229 -1.06 18.99 -9.39
CA HIS A 229 -1.19 19.16 -10.84
C HIS A 229 -0.17 20.17 -11.41
N PRO A 230 0.35 19.95 -12.63
CA PRO A 230 1.33 20.86 -13.24
C PRO A 230 0.72 22.22 -13.60
N HIS A 231 -0.61 22.29 -13.74
CA HIS A 231 -1.34 23.54 -14.01
C HIS A 231 -1.26 24.55 -12.86
N GLU A 232 -0.87 24.09 -11.66
CA GLU A 232 -0.61 24.93 -10.50
C GLU A 232 0.78 25.60 -10.58
N ILE A 233 0.99 26.65 -9.77
CA ILE A 233 2.19 27.48 -9.84
C ILE A 233 3.29 26.88 -8.94
N TRP A 234 4.06 25.94 -9.48
CA TRP A 234 5.26 25.37 -8.85
C TRP A 234 6.56 26.08 -9.28
N GLY A 235 6.50 26.72 -10.45
CA GLY A 235 7.58 27.47 -11.07
C GLY A 235 7.05 28.32 -12.22
N PRO A 236 7.92 29.04 -12.93
CA PRO A 236 7.51 29.95 -14.01
C PRO A 236 6.94 29.22 -15.23
N ASN A 237 7.28 27.94 -15.45
CA ASN A 237 6.93 27.23 -16.69
C ASN A 237 5.70 26.31 -16.55
N ARG A 238 5.23 26.04 -15.32
CA ARG A 238 4.11 25.11 -15.06
C ARG A 238 4.36 23.73 -15.68
N SER A 239 5.57 23.21 -15.49
CA SER A 239 5.99 21.92 -16.04
C SER A 239 5.90 20.79 -15.02
N GLU A 240 5.88 19.55 -15.52
CA GLU A 240 5.96 18.35 -14.67
C GLU A 240 7.27 18.31 -13.89
N ASP A 241 8.40 18.75 -14.47
CA ASP A 241 9.68 18.83 -13.76
C ASP A 241 9.64 19.80 -12.57
N GLU A 242 9.00 20.96 -12.75
CA GLU A 242 8.82 21.94 -11.68
C GLU A 242 7.92 21.38 -10.57
N LEU A 243 6.83 20.68 -10.95
CA LEU A 243 5.95 19.99 -10.04
C LEU A 243 6.69 18.90 -9.25
N LEU A 244 7.44 18.03 -9.91
CA LEU A 244 8.19 16.95 -9.26
C LEU A 244 9.26 17.50 -8.32
N SER A 245 9.96 18.57 -8.71
CA SER A 245 10.91 19.26 -7.83
C SER A 245 10.22 19.91 -6.62
N ALA A 246 9.05 20.50 -6.81
CA ALA A 246 8.25 21.06 -5.72
C ALA A 246 7.75 19.98 -4.76
N PHE A 247 7.23 18.87 -5.29
CA PHE A 247 6.78 17.72 -4.53
C PHE A 247 7.93 17.15 -3.69
N GLU A 248 9.11 16.92 -4.28
CA GLU A 248 10.29 16.43 -3.56
C GLU A 248 10.68 17.36 -2.41
N LYS A 249 10.77 18.67 -2.67
CA LYS A 249 11.09 19.66 -1.61
C LYS A 249 10.06 19.61 -0.49
N ALA A 250 8.77 19.57 -0.84
CA ALA A 250 7.68 19.49 0.12
C ALA A 250 7.76 18.23 0.99
N MET A 251 7.92 17.06 0.37
CA MET A 251 7.97 15.79 1.11
C MET A 251 9.23 15.68 1.98
N ILE A 252 10.36 16.27 1.57
CA ILE A 252 11.55 16.41 2.42
C ILE A 252 11.25 17.28 3.66
N GLN A 253 10.57 18.41 3.50
CA GLN A 253 10.19 19.26 4.64
C GLN A 253 9.27 18.52 5.62
N LEU A 254 8.25 17.84 5.09
CA LEU A 254 7.35 17.03 5.91
C LEU A 254 8.09 15.91 6.62
N TYR A 255 8.94 15.17 5.90
CA TYR A 255 9.70 14.05 6.46
C TYR A 255 10.60 14.50 7.61
N ASN A 256 11.33 15.61 7.45
CA ASN A 256 12.18 16.15 8.51
C ASN A 256 11.36 16.52 9.75
N TYR A 257 10.22 17.19 9.56
CA TYR A 257 9.32 17.51 10.67
C TYR A 257 8.84 16.24 11.39
N LEU A 258 8.40 15.23 10.63
CA LEU A 258 7.95 13.97 11.25
C LEU A 258 9.09 13.30 12.00
N LYS A 259 10.29 13.25 11.43
CA LYS A 259 11.46 12.62 12.07
C LYS A 259 11.75 13.20 13.46
N ASP A 260 11.57 14.51 13.60
CA ASP A 260 11.80 15.25 14.84
C ASP A 260 10.63 15.14 15.84
N ASN A 261 9.41 14.84 15.37
CA ASN A 261 8.18 14.93 16.19
C ASN A 261 7.47 13.60 16.46
N VAL A 262 7.78 12.53 15.72
CA VAL A 262 7.27 11.19 16.05
C VAL A 262 8.14 10.52 17.11
N ARG A 263 7.52 9.86 18.09
CA ARG A 263 8.20 9.10 19.13
C ARG A 263 8.86 7.84 18.56
N GLN A 264 9.81 7.30 19.32
CA GLN A 264 10.52 6.07 18.97
C GLN A 264 9.62 4.84 18.87
N ASP A 265 8.50 4.84 19.57
CA ASP A 265 7.56 3.74 19.56
C ASP A 265 6.49 3.86 18.45
N GLN A 266 6.40 4.98 17.74
CA GLN A 266 5.41 5.19 16.69
C GLN A 266 5.86 4.61 15.35
N THR A 267 4.90 4.24 14.51
CA THR A 267 5.16 3.82 13.12
C THR A 267 4.41 4.71 12.16
N VAL A 268 5.13 5.20 11.15
CA VAL A 268 4.62 6.02 10.05
C VAL A 268 4.68 5.20 8.75
N TRP A 269 3.53 4.92 8.17
CA TRP A 269 3.43 4.34 6.84
C TRP A 269 3.16 5.41 5.80
N ILE A 270 4.00 5.43 4.77
CA ILE A 270 3.81 6.21 3.57
C ILE A 270 3.15 5.28 2.56
N ARG A 271 1.84 5.44 2.37
CA ARG A 271 1.09 4.60 1.44
C ARG A 271 1.30 5.08 0.01
N THR A 272 1.58 4.18 -0.92
CA THR A 272 1.62 4.50 -2.36
C THR A 272 0.24 4.84 -2.92
N THR A 273 0.20 5.52 -4.06
CA THR A 273 -1.07 5.93 -4.69
C THR A 273 -1.36 5.07 -5.94
N PRO A 274 -2.40 4.23 -5.92
CA PRO A 274 -2.88 3.58 -7.12
C PRO A 274 -3.37 4.62 -8.14
N HIS A 275 -3.04 4.43 -9.41
CA HIS A 275 -3.55 5.29 -10.47
C HIS A 275 -5.00 4.93 -10.82
N GLY A 276 -5.68 5.90 -11.43
CA GLY A 276 -6.96 5.63 -12.07
C GLY A 276 -6.81 4.93 -13.41
N HIS A 277 -7.92 4.38 -13.91
CA HIS A 277 -7.98 3.71 -15.21
C HIS A 277 -8.89 4.47 -16.17
N ALA A 278 -8.34 5.11 -17.20
CA ALA A 278 -9.18 5.79 -18.18
C ALA A 278 -10.11 4.80 -18.90
N ASN A 279 -11.35 5.25 -19.17
CA ASN A 279 -12.43 4.42 -19.70
C ASN A 279 -12.60 3.13 -18.89
N CYS A 280 -12.67 3.24 -17.55
CA CYS A 280 -12.65 2.09 -16.66
C CYS A 280 -13.81 1.11 -16.86
N SER A 281 -14.89 1.49 -17.54
CA SER A 281 -15.98 0.57 -17.90
C SER A 281 -15.55 -0.61 -18.78
N GLN A 282 -14.42 -0.48 -19.49
CA GLN A 282 -13.88 -1.55 -20.34
C GLN A 282 -13.38 -2.77 -19.53
N TYR A 283 -13.10 -2.60 -18.24
CA TYR A 283 -12.56 -3.66 -17.39
C TYR A 283 -13.67 -4.31 -16.57
N THR A 284 -13.79 -5.62 -16.69
CA THR A 284 -14.78 -6.42 -15.96
C THR A 284 -14.15 -7.41 -14.97
N ILE A 285 -12.83 -7.58 -15.05
CA ILE A 285 -12.03 -8.47 -14.20
C ILE A 285 -10.67 -7.82 -13.89
N PRO A 286 -9.95 -8.30 -12.85
CA PRO A 286 -8.58 -7.88 -12.60
C PRO A 286 -7.64 -8.17 -13.78
N GLN A 287 -6.74 -7.24 -14.06
CA GLN A 287 -5.73 -7.35 -15.10
C GLN A 287 -4.46 -8.00 -14.54
N SER A 288 -3.91 -8.99 -15.25
CA SER A 288 -2.60 -9.56 -14.90
C SER A 288 -1.49 -8.53 -15.09
N THR A 289 -1.54 -7.78 -16.19
CA THR A 289 -0.63 -6.69 -16.53
C THR A 289 -1.42 -5.40 -16.72
N PRO A 290 -1.50 -4.54 -15.69
CA PRO A 290 -2.30 -3.33 -15.79
C PRO A 290 -1.67 -2.32 -16.76
N ILE A 291 -2.53 -1.60 -17.48
CA ILE A 291 -2.12 -0.54 -18.39
C ILE A 291 -1.86 0.73 -17.57
N ALA A 292 -0.60 1.12 -17.45
CA ALA A 292 -0.24 2.37 -16.79
C ALA A 292 -0.74 3.58 -17.60
N PRO A 293 -1.20 4.66 -16.93
CA PRO A 293 -1.53 5.91 -17.59
C PRO A 293 -0.34 6.46 -18.37
N SER A 294 -0.61 7.06 -19.52
CA SER A 294 0.37 7.62 -20.43
C SER A 294 0.47 9.15 -20.37
N GLY A 295 -0.40 9.80 -19.57
CA GLY A 295 -0.51 11.25 -19.49
C GLY A 295 -1.32 11.87 -20.63
N LYS A 296 -2.12 11.06 -21.34
CA LYS A 296 -2.97 11.55 -22.41
C LYS A 296 -4.20 12.28 -21.85
N PRO A 297 -4.82 13.18 -22.65
CA PRO A 297 -6.07 13.81 -22.25
C PRO A 297 -7.12 12.78 -21.82
N GLY A 298 -7.76 13.02 -20.68
CA GLY A 298 -8.74 12.10 -20.08
C GLY A 298 -8.17 11.12 -19.04
N GLU A 299 -6.85 11.01 -18.92
CA GLU A 299 -6.19 10.21 -17.87
C GLU A 299 -5.80 11.05 -16.63
N TYR A 300 -6.17 12.33 -16.63
CA TYR A 300 -5.65 13.32 -15.68
C TYR A 300 -4.10 13.23 -15.65
N GLU A 301 -3.48 13.50 -14.51
CA GLU A 301 -2.03 13.37 -14.31
C GLU A 301 -1.66 12.11 -13.52
N TRP A 302 -2.44 11.04 -13.67
CA TRP A 302 -2.22 9.79 -12.93
C TRP A 302 -0.91 9.08 -13.30
N HIS A 303 -0.30 9.40 -14.44
CA HIS A 303 1.02 8.87 -14.80
C HIS A 303 2.08 9.28 -13.78
N LEU A 304 1.97 10.47 -13.18
CA LEU A 304 2.90 11.04 -12.19
C LEU A 304 2.91 10.33 -10.82
N PHE A 305 1.90 9.50 -10.54
CA PHE A 305 1.80 8.87 -9.22
C PHE A 305 2.97 7.93 -8.94
N LYS A 306 3.52 7.29 -9.97
CA LYS A 306 4.70 6.43 -9.84
C LYS A 306 5.94 7.25 -9.45
N GLU A 307 6.07 8.45 -9.97
CA GLU A 307 7.16 9.39 -9.71
C GLU A 307 7.03 9.93 -8.28
N PHE A 308 5.83 10.31 -7.83
CA PHE A 308 5.56 10.69 -6.44
C PHE A 308 5.90 9.55 -5.46
N ASP A 309 5.48 8.32 -5.78
CA ASP A 309 5.81 7.14 -4.98
C ASP A 309 7.33 6.88 -4.95
N SER A 310 8.03 7.12 -6.07
CA SER A 310 9.48 6.96 -6.18
C SER A 310 10.23 8.00 -5.34
N ILE A 311 9.76 9.24 -5.31
CA ILE A 311 10.30 10.30 -4.43
C ILE A 311 10.20 9.87 -2.97
N TRP A 312 9.03 9.41 -2.53
CA TRP A 312 8.85 8.90 -1.17
C TRP A 312 9.77 7.71 -0.86
N LYS A 313 9.81 6.71 -1.75
CA LYS A 313 10.70 5.55 -1.61
C LYS A 313 12.16 5.99 -1.44
N ASN A 314 12.63 6.93 -2.25
CA ASN A 314 14.00 7.45 -2.18
C ASN A 314 14.28 8.17 -0.85
N ILE A 315 13.35 9.00 -0.36
CA ILE A 315 13.48 9.70 0.92
C ILE A 315 13.62 8.70 2.07
N ILE A 316 12.70 7.72 2.15
CA ILE A 316 12.66 6.74 3.23
C ILE A 316 13.86 5.78 3.17
N GLN A 317 14.21 5.28 1.99
CA GLN A 317 15.36 4.37 1.83
C GLN A 317 16.71 5.04 2.16
N ARG A 318 16.85 6.34 1.85
CA ARG A 318 18.09 7.07 2.10
C ARG A 318 18.37 7.30 3.58
N ASP A 319 17.35 7.66 4.36
CA ASP A 319 17.51 7.89 5.81
C ASP A 319 17.48 6.57 6.60
N ASN A 320 16.71 5.57 6.12
CA ASN A 320 16.59 4.24 6.70
C ASN A 320 16.20 4.24 8.20
N ASP A 321 15.33 5.18 8.58
CA ASP A 321 14.76 5.25 9.92
C ASP A 321 13.64 4.21 10.07
N ALA A 322 13.80 3.30 11.03
CA ALA A 322 12.89 2.17 11.26
C ALA A 322 11.45 2.57 11.61
N ARG A 323 11.22 3.83 12.03
CA ARG A 323 9.88 4.36 12.30
C ARG A 323 9.08 4.57 11.03
N PHE A 324 9.72 4.66 9.86
CA PHE A 324 9.09 5.00 8.59
C PHE A 324 9.13 3.84 7.61
N GLN A 325 7.99 3.49 7.04
CA GLN A 325 7.86 2.36 6.12
C GLN A 325 7.03 2.73 4.90
N ILE A 326 7.44 2.24 3.73
CA ILE A 326 6.60 2.32 2.53
C ILE A 326 5.55 1.23 2.63
N PHE A 327 4.27 1.61 2.56
CA PHE A 327 3.17 0.67 2.43
C PHE A 327 2.69 0.65 0.97
N ASP A 328 3.26 -0.26 0.18
CA ASP A 328 2.96 -0.32 -1.25
C ASP A 328 1.63 -1.05 -1.51
N VAL A 329 0.62 -0.30 -1.94
CA VAL A 329 -0.70 -0.83 -2.35
C VAL A 329 -0.99 -0.59 -3.83
N ALA A 330 -0.20 0.26 -4.49
CA ALA A 330 -0.38 0.63 -5.89
C ALA A 330 -0.27 -0.60 -6.81
N LEU A 331 0.75 -1.45 -6.63
CA LEU A 331 0.97 -2.59 -7.51
C LEU A 331 -0.19 -3.58 -7.55
N MET A 332 -0.75 -3.92 -6.39
CA MET A 332 -1.92 -4.81 -6.33
C MET A 332 -3.20 -4.12 -6.81
N THR A 333 -3.37 -2.82 -6.52
CA THR A 333 -4.62 -2.11 -6.80
C THR A 333 -4.71 -1.67 -8.26
N ASN A 334 -3.58 -1.35 -8.89
CA ASN A 334 -3.53 -1.02 -10.32
C ASN A 334 -3.99 -2.20 -11.19
N LYS A 335 -4.00 -3.43 -10.67
CA LYS A 335 -4.63 -4.57 -11.37
C LYS A 335 -6.17 -4.50 -11.39
N ARG A 336 -6.79 -3.53 -10.72
CA ARG A 336 -8.23 -3.51 -10.39
C ARG A 336 -9.01 -2.42 -11.10
N GLY A 337 -8.77 -2.25 -12.40
CA GLY A 337 -9.60 -1.37 -13.24
C GLY A 337 -11.09 -1.71 -13.22
N ASP A 338 -11.45 -2.97 -12.91
CA ASP A 338 -12.83 -3.45 -12.73
C ASP A 338 -13.55 -2.84 -11.52
N ALA A 339 -12.77 -2.41 -10.52
CA ALA A 339 -13.29 -2.07 -9.20
C ALA A 339 -13.65 -0.60 -9.03
N HIS A 340 -13.58 0.23 -10.08
CA HIS A 340 -13.80 1.66 -9.93
C HIS A 340 -15.23 2.03 -9.48
N SER A 341 -15.32 3.13 -8.73
CA SER A 341 -16.52 3.49 -7.98
C SER A 341 -17.67 3.83 -8.92
N ARG A 342 -17.43 4.62 -9.97
CA ARG A 342 -18.44 4.99 -10.98
C ARG A 342 -17.78 4.87 -12.35
N PRO A 343 -18.01 3.79 -13.10
CA PRO A 343 -17.44 3.63 -14.43
C PRO A 343 -17.61 4.89 -15.29
N ASP A 344 -16.49 5.36 -15.85
CA ASP A 344 -16.33 6.53 -16.71
C ASP A 344 -16.77 7.90 -16.13
N LYS A 345 -17.10 7.96 -14.84
CA LYS A 345 -17.35 9.21 -14.10
C LYS A 345 -16.33 9.43 -12.99
N ASP A 346 -15.95 8.36 -12.32
CA ASP A 346 -14.94 8.30 -11.28
C ASP A 346 -14.17 6.98 -11.44
N CYS A 347 -13.10 7.08 -12.22
CA CYS A 347 -12.16 6.00 -12.47
C CYS A 347 -10.90 6.14 -11.61
N LEU A 348 -10.97 6.81 -10.47
CA LEU A 348 -9.87 6.89 -9.51
C LEU A 348 -10.25 6.18 -8.21
N HIS A 349 -11.39 6.53 -7.61
CA HIS A 349 -11.86 5.83 -6.41
C HIS A 349 -12.39 4.45 -6.79
N THR A 350 -12.36 3.53 -5.84
CA THR A 350 -12.87 2.17 -6.01
C THR A 350 -14.10 1.91 -5.16
N CYS A 351 -14.84 0.87 -5.53
CA CYS A 351 -15.92 0.34 -4.73
C CYS A 351 -15.39 -0.26 -3.44
N ILE A 352 -16.20 -0.15 -2.38
CA ILE A 352 -16.07 -0.95 -1.17
C ILE A 352 -17.37 -1.76 -0.94
N PRO A 353 -17.29 -3.07 -0.60
CA PRO A 353 -16.06 -3.84 -0.52
C PRO A 353 -15.34 -4.00 -1.88
N GLY A 354 -14.02 -4.13 -1.84
CA GLY A 354 -13.16 -4.12 -3.01
C GLY A 354 -11.67 -4.09 -2.65
N PRO A 355 -10.80 -3.59 -3.55
CA PRO A 355 -9.35 -3.69 -3.36
C PRO A 355 -8.83 -2.96 -2.12
N VAL A 356 -9.50 -1.89 -1.70
CA VAL A 356 -9.10 -1.08 -0.55
C VAL A 356 -9.24 -1.85 0.77
N ASP A 357 -10.15 -2.82 0.85
CA ASP A 357 -10.27 -3.66 2.05
C ASP A 357 -8.98 -4.42 2.30
N TYR A 358 -8.34 -4.90 1.24
CA TYR A 358 -7.06 -5.58 1.34
C TYR A 358 -5.92 -4.66 1.77
N TRP A 359 -6.03 -3.34 1.60
CA TRP A 359 -5.05 -2.41 2.17
C TRP A 359 -5.14 -2.44 3.70
N ASN A 360 -6.35 -2.44 4.24
CA ASN A 360 -6.54 -2.56 5.68
C ASN A 360 -6.14 -3.97 6.16
N MET A 361 -6.50 -5.04 5.45
CA MET A 361 -6.05 -6.38 5.81
C MET A 361 -4.51 -6.51 5.80
N GLY A 362 -3.84 -5.94 4.81
CA GLY A 362 -2.39 -5.88 4.75
C GLY A 362 -1.81 -5.10 5.93
N LEU A 363 -2.29 -3.87 6.15
CA LEU A 363 -1.84 -3.01 7.25
C LEU A 363 -1.96 -3.70 8.61
N PHE A 364 -3.11 -4.33 8.88
CA PHE A 364 -3.39 -5.02 10.14
C PHE A 364 -2.75 -6.40 10.23
N SER A 365 -2.26 -6.96 9.12
CA SER A 365 -1.43 -8.16 9.13
C SER A 365 0.02 -7.87 9.54
N PHE A 366 0.44 -6.61 9.64
CA PHE A 366 1.81 -6.24 10.01
C PHE A 366 2.00 -5.95 11.50
N ILE A 367 0.90 -5.79 12.26
CA ILE A 367 0.89 -5.17 13.59
C ILE A 367 0.30 -6.04 14.69
#